data_AF-A0A392RJB5-F1
#
_entry.id   AF-A0A392RJB5-F1
#
_cell.length_a   1.000
_cell.length_b   1.000
_cell.length_c   1.000
_cell.angle_alpha   90.00
_cell.angle_beta   90.00
_cell.angle_gamma   90.00
#
_symmetry.space_group_name_H-M   'P 1'
#
loop_
_entity.id
_entity.type
_entity.pdbx_description
1 polymer ?
#
loop_
_entity_poly.entity_id
_entity_poly.type
_entity_poly.pdbx_seq_one_letter_code
_entity_poly.pdbx_strand_id
1 'polypeptide(L)'
;MENIKVLDLLAEEGSLSLEESRDRSIALSDLWDLLRIKDAQIFQRSRSRWLKEGDANTSYFHSCVKTRSRRNAILALRVGDRWVESVNDIRAEIVGYFSRHFTEEVSS
;
A
#
# COMPACT_ATOMS: atom_id res chain seq x y z
N MET A 1 22.73 8.58 23.38
CA MET A 1 21.31 8.82 23.03
C MET A 1 20.57 9.59 24.11
N GLU A 2 20.75 9.25 25.40
CA GLU A 2 20.16 10.02 26.52
C GLU A 2 20.69 11.46 26.62
N ASN A 3 21.99 11.68 26.36
CA ASN A 3 22.61 13.02 26.42
C ASN A 3 22.02 14.00 25.36
N ILE A 4 21.75 13.52 24.13
CA ILE A 4 21.14 14.35 23.07
C ILE A 4 19.72 14.78 23.46
N LYS A 5 18.92 13.87 24.05
CA LYS A 5 17.57 14.20 24.53
C LYS A 5 17.59 15.26 25.63
N VAL A 6 18.55 15.18 26.55
CA VAL A 6 18.73 16.15 27.63
C VAL A 6 19.12 17.52 27.07
N LEU A 7 20.06 17.57 26.13
CA LEU A 7 20.47 18.81 25.46
C LEU A 7 19.38 19.41 24.55
N ASP A 8 18.54 18.57 23.93
CA ASP A 8 17.39 19.01 23.14
C ASP A 8 16.31 19.66 24.03
N LEU A 9 16.01 19.05 25.19
CA LEU A 9 15.06 19.60 26.17
C LEU A 9 15.58 20.91 26.79
N LEU A 10 16.87 20.98 27.13
CA LEU A 10 17.50 22.20 27.66
C LEU A 10 17.54 23.35 26.64
N ALA A 11 17.68 23.04 25.35
CA ALA A 11 17.62 24.03 24.27
C ALA A 11 16.21 24.59 24.04
N GLU A 12 15.17 23.86 24.44
CA GLU A 12 13.78 24.32 24.38
C GLU A 12 13.42 25.20 25.59
N GLU A 13 14.09 25.02 26.73
CA GLU A 13 13.82 25.72 27.99
C GLU A 13 14.69 26.98 28.21
N GLY A 14 15.79 27.16 27.46
CA GLY A 14 16.66 28.33 27.53
C GLY A 14 17.83 28.34 26.53
N SER A 15 18.77 29.29 26.68
CA SER A 15 19.97 29.42 25.83
C SER A 15 21.07 28.46 26.28
N LEU A 16 21.50 27.55 25.37
CA LEU A 16 22.67 26.69 25.59
C LEU A 16 23.97 27.52 25.62
N SER A 17 24.93 27.08 26.43
CA SER A 17 26.29 27.60 26.34
C SER A 17 26.95 27.22 25.01
N LEU A 18 28.04 27.92 24.67
CA LEU A 18 28.81 27.69 23.44
C LEU A 18 29.43 26.29 23.40
N GLU A 19 29.75 25.72 24.55
CA GLU A 19 30.31 24.37 24.71
C GLU A 19 29.22 23.31 24.53
N GLU A 20 28.09 23.46 25.23
CA GLU A 20 26.93 22.57 25.09
C GLU A 20 26.36 22.57 23.66
N SER A 21 26.35 23.72 23.00
CA SER A 21 25.93 23.82 21.59
C SER A 21 26.88 23.08 20.65
N ARG A 22 28.19 23.04 20.95
CA ARG A 22 29.17 22.27 20.16
C ARG A 22 29.00 20.77 20.40
N ASP A 23 28.88 20.36 21.65
CA ASP A 23 28.68 18.96 22.02
C ASP A 23 27.39 18.40 21.42
N ARG A 24 26.31 19.19 21.44
CA ARG A 24 25.06 18.85 20.76
C ARG A 24 25.26 18.68 19.26
N SER A 25 25.97 19.60 18.61
CA SER A 25 26.24 19.54 17.16
C SER A 25 26.99 18.27 16.77
N ILE A 26 28.04 17.92 17.51
CA ILE A 26 28.83 16.70 17.29
C ILE A 26 27.95 15.46 17.48
N ALA A 27 27.22 15.40 18.61
CA ALA A 27 26.38 14.25 18.92
C ALA A 27 25.24 14.06 17.89
N LEU A 28 24.68 15.15 17.36
CA LEU A 28 23.70 15.09 16.27
C LEU A 28 24.32 14.62 14.95
N SER A 29 25.54 15.06 14.62
CA SER A 29 26.26 14.58 13.44
C SER A 29 26.47 13.06 13.49
N ASP A 30 26.95 12.55 14.63
CA ASP A 30 27.15 11.12 14.84
C ASP A 30 25.83 10.33 14.75
N LEU A 31 24.74 10.89 15.29
CA LEU A 31 23.41 10.29 15.18
C LEU A 31 22.95 10.20 13.73
N TRP A 32 23.13 11.27 12.95
CA TRP A 32 22.77 11.28 11.53
C TRP A 32 23.55 10.25 10.72
N ASP A 33 24.84 10.08 11.01
CA ASP A 33 25.66 9.08 10.34
C ASP A 33 25.23 7.65 10.69
N LEU A 34 24.92 7.38 11.96
CA LEU A 34 24.37 6.10 12.39
C LEU A 34 23.02 5.79 11.75
N LEU A 35 22.12 6.79 11.67
CA LEU A 35 20.83 6.64 11.00
C LEU A 35 21.01 6.34 9.51
N ARG A 36 21.92 7.04 8.84
CA ARG A 36 22.24 6.79 7.42
C ARG A 36 22.73 5.36 7.19
N ILE A 37 23.61 4.85 8.06
CA ILE A 37 24.10 3.47 7.97
C ILE A 37 22.94 2.47 8.18
N LYS A 38 22.09 2.71 9.18
CA LYS A 38 20.92 1.86 9.46
C LYS A 38 19.96 1.82 8.26
N ASP A 39 19.66 2.96 7.66
CA ASP A 39 18.79 3.03 6.48
C ASP A 39 19.40 2.30 5.29
N ALA A 40 20.70 2.47 5.05
CA ALA A 40 21.42 1.72 4.02
C ALA A 40 21.38 0.21 4.26
N GLN A 41 21.54 -0.25 5.51
CA GLN A 41 21.42 -1.65 5.88
C GLN A 41 20.01 -2.19 5.66
N ILE A 42 18.96 -1.42 6.02
CA ILE A 42 17.57 -1.80 5.78
C ILE A 42 17.30 -1.94 4.28
N PHE A 43 17.77 -0.99 3.48
CA PHE A 43 17.63 -1.02 2.03
C PHE A 43 18.36 -2.22 1.40
N GLN A 44 19.59 -2.51 1.82
CA GLN A 44 20.32 -3.69 1.35
C GLN A 44 19.61 -4.99 1.74
N ARG A 45 19.12 -5.10 2.98
CA ARG A 45 18.38 -6.27 3.47
C ARG A 45 17.08 -6.47 2.72
N SER A 46 16.31 -5.41 2.46
CA SER A 46 15.06 -5.51 1.71
C SER A 46 15.31 -5.95 0.26
N ARG A 47 16.36 -5.43 -0.39
CA ARG A 47 16.74 -5.83 -1.75
C ARG A 47 17.27 -7.27 -1.81
N SER A 48 18.07 -7.69 -0.84
CA SER A 48 18.55 -9.08 -0.72
C SER A 48 17.39 -10.05 -0.48
N ARG A 49 16.45 -9.65 0.39
CA ARG A 49 15.21 -10.39 0.63
C ARG A 49 14.37 -10.51 -0.64
N TRP A 50 14.19 -9.41 -1.36
CA TRP A 50 13.48 -9.40 -2.65
C TRP A 50 14.17 -10.28 -3.70
N LEU A 51 15.50 -10.25 -3.81
CA LEU A 51 16.26 -11.12 -4.71
C LEU A 51 16.11 -12.61 -4.35
N LYS A 52 16.07 -12.93 -3.04
CA LYS A 52 15.93 -14.30 -2.54
C LYS A 52 14.49 -14.83 -2.66
N GLU A 53 13.52 -14.00 -2.35
CA GLU A 53 12.11 -14.36 -2.30
C GLU A 53 11.41 -14.16 -3.67
N GLY A 54 11.97 -13.36 -4.57
CA GLY A 54 11.36 -13.03 -5.86
C GLY A 54 10.01 -12.32 -5.71
N ASP A 55 9.06 -12.59 -6.61
CA ASP A 55 7.65 -12.16 -6.48
C ASP A 55 6.87 -13.03 -5.46
N ALA A 56 7.43 -13.24 -4.27
CA ALA A 56 6.75 -13.95 -3.18
C ALA A 56 5.58 -13.16 -2.58
N ASN A 57 5.33 -11.93 -3.05
CA ASN A 57 4.12 -11.19 -2.67
C ASN A 57 2.88 -11.64 -3.47
N THR A 58 3.02 -12.68 -4.29
CA THR A 58 1.92 -13.46 -4.89
C THR A 58 0.81 -13.75 -3.89
N SER A 59 1.11 -14.14 -2.64
CA SER A 59 0.06 -14.42 -1.64
C SER A 59 -0.83 -13.20 -1.34
N TYR A 60 -0.23 -12.02 -1.16
CA TYR A 60 -0.95 -10.76 -0.94
C TYR A 60 -1.76 -10.38 -2.18
N PHE A 61 -1.13 -10.36 -3.37
CA PHE A 61 -1.81 -9.99 -4.60
C PHE A 61 -2.92 -10.98 -4.97
N HIS A 62 -2.71 -12.28 -4.79
CA HIS A 62 -3.74 -13.30 -4.95
C HIS A 62 -4.88 -13.10 -3.94
N SER A 63 -4.59 -12.71 -2.70
CA SER A 63 -5.62 -12.40 -1.70
C SER A 63 -6.46 -11.18 -2.11
N CYS A 64 -5.82 -10.12 -2.60
CA CYS A 64 -6.51 -8.95 -3.16
C CYS A 64 -7.39 -9.32 -4.35
N VAL A 65 -6.88 -10.11 -5.30
CA VAL A 65 -7.62 -10.58 -6.47
C VAL A 65 -8.81 -11.46 -6.07
N LYS A 66 -8.62 -12.40 -5.14
CA LYS A 66 -9.71 -13.25 -4.62
C LYS A 66 -10.78 -12.43 -3.92
N THR A 67 -10.40 -11.45 -3.12
CA THR A 67 -11.33 -10.55 -2.42
C THR A 67 -12.14 -9.73 -3.41
N ARG A 68 -11.49 -9.17 -4.44
CA ARG A 68 -12.16 -8.43 -5.51
C ARG A 68 -13.10 -9.33 -6.32
N SER A 69 -12.66 -10.54 -6.67
CA SER A 69 -13.48 -11.53 -7.39
C SER A 69 -14.72 -11.93 -6.59
N ARG A 70 -14.59 -12.20 -5.28
CA ARG A 70 -15.73 -12.48 -4.40
C ARG A 70 -16.69 -11.30 -4.29
N ARG A 71 -16.17 -10.08 -4.10
CA ARG A 71 -16.99 -8.86 -4.00
C ARG A 71 -17.78 -8.58 -5.28
N ASN A 72 -17.19 -8.89 -6.43
CA ASN A 72 -17.77 -8.58 -7.74
C ASN A 72 -18.51 -9.79 -8.36
N ALA A 73 -18.64 -10.90 -7.65
CA ALA A 73 -19.35 -12.07 -8.14
C ALA A 73 -20.85 -11.78 -8.24
N ILE A 74 -21.41 -11.94 -9.44
CA ILE A 74 -22.85 -11.88 -9.66
C ILE A 74 -23.39 -13.30 -9.46
N LEU A 75 -24.01 -13.54 -8.30
CA LEU A 75 -24.55 -14.86 -7.93
C LEU A 75 -25.94 -15.13 -8.54
N ALA A 76 -26.72 -14.07 -8.69
CA ALA A 76 -28.05 -14.13 -9.29
C ALA A 76 -28.33 -12.82 -10.02
N LEU A 77 -29.05 -12.91 -11.13
CA LEU A 77 -29.49 -11.78 -11.93
C LEU A 77 -31.01 -11.80 -12.02
N ARG A 78 -31.67 -10.68 -11.71
CA ARG A 78 -33.11 -10.54 -11.90
C ARG A 78 -33.39 -10.00 -13.30
N VAL A 79 -34.14 -10.76 -14.10
CA VAL A 79 -34.55 -10.39 -15.46
C VAL A 79 -36.08 -10.34 -15.48
N GLY A 80 -36.65 -9.14 -15.41
CA GLY A 80 -38.08 -8.98 -15.16
C GLY A 80 -38.49 -9.58 -13.81
N ASP A 81 -39.35 -10.59 -13.84
CA ASP A 81 -39.83 -11.30 -12.64
C ASP A 81 -39.17 -12.65 -12.38
N ARG A 82 -38.14 -13.03 -13.16
CA ARG A 82 -37.38 -14.26 -12.93
C ARG A 82 -36.00 -13.98 -12.34
N TRP A 83 -35.56 -14.85 -11.44
CA TRP A 83 -34.17 -14.93 -11.00
C TRP A 83 -33.40 -15.94 -11.85
N VAL A 84 -32.20 -15.56 -12.26
CA VAL A 84 -31.27 -16.39 -13.04
C VAL A 84 -30.01 -16.58 -12.21
N GLU A 85 -29.70 -17.82 -11.83
CA GLU A 85 -28.60 -18.14 -10.90
C GLU A 85 -27.45 -18.92 -11.57
N SER A 86 -27.75 -19.55 -12.71
CA SER A 86 -26.76 -20.27 -13.52
C SER A 86 -25.77 -19.30 -14.15
N VAL A 87 -24.47 -19.56 -13.98
CA VAL A 87 -23.39 -18.71 -14.53
C VAL A 87 -23.51 -18.55 -16.04
N ASN A 88 -23.88 -19.61 -16.75
CA ASN A 88 -24.04 -19.57 -18.20
C ASN A 88 -25.22 -18.69 -18.61
N ASP A 89 -26.32 -18.79 -17.88
CA ASP A 89 -27.54 -18.04 -18.18
C ASP A 89 -27.37 -16.56 -17.82
N ILE A 90 -26.76 -16.25 -16.66
CA ILE A 90 -26.38 -14.89 -16.27
C ILE A 90 -25.50 -14.25 -17.37
N ARG A 91 -24.51 -14.99 -17.87
CA ARG A 91 -23.64 -14.51 -18.95
C ARG A 91 -24.40 -14.25 -20.24
N ALA A 92 -25.29 -15.17 -20.63
CA ALA A 92 -26.10 -15.02 -21.84
C ALA A 92 -27.03 -13.80 -21.75
N GLU A 93 -27.68 -13.60 -20.60
CA GLU A 93 -28.55 -12.44 -20.34
C GLU A 93 -27.79 -11.11 -20.40
N ILE A 94 -26.62 -11.02 -19.75
CA ILE A 94 -25.80 -9.80 -19.76
C ILE A 94 -25.36 -9.47 -21.18
N VAL A 95 -24.82 -10.45 -21.91
CA VAL A 95 -24.40 -10.24 -23.31
C VAL A 95 -25.60 -9.82 -24.16
N GLY A 96 -26.72 -10.55 -24.08
CA GLY A 96 -27.91 -10.26 -24.86
C GLY A 96 -28.54 -8.91 -24.55
N TYR A 97 -28.48 -8.45 -23.29
CA TYR A 97 -28.93 -7.11 -22.90
C TYR A 97 -28.07 -6.03 -23.55
N PHE A 98 -26.75 -6.08 -23.35
CA PHE A 98 -25.86 -5.05 -23.87
C PHE A 98 -25.75 -5.06 -25.39
N SER A 99 -25.77 -6.23 -26.04
CA SER A 99 -25.81 -6.32 -27.50
C SER A 99 -27.01 -5.57 -28.07
N ARG A 100 -28.22 -5.78 -27.53
CA ARG A 100 -29.42 -5.06 -27.98
C ARG A 100 -29.34 -3.56 -27.68
N HIS A 101 -28.97 -3.23 -26.45
CA HIS A 101 -28.89 -1.84 -25.99
C HIS A 101 -27.94 -0.99 -26.84
N PHE A 102 -26.74 -1.50 -27.16
CA PHE A 102 -25.77 -0.79 -27.98
C PHE A 102 -26.05 -0.86 -29.49
N THR A 103 -26.96 -1.72 -29.96
CA THR A 103 -27.44 -1.69 -31.35
C THR A 103 -28.63 -0.75 -31.56
N GLU A 104 -29.43 -0.52 -30.53
CA GLU A 104 -30.62 0.35 -30.59
C GLU A 104 -30.24 1.85 -30.58
N GLU A 105 -29.10 2.23 -30.00
CA GLU A 105 -28.63 3.65 -29.99
C GLU A 105 -28.16 4.19 -31.35
N VAL A 106 -28.08 3.38 -32.41
CA VAL A 106 -27.70 3.84 -33.77
C VAL A 106 -28.92 4.30 -34.59
N SER A 107 -30.13 4.27 -34.01
CA SER A 107 -31.35 4.79 -34.66
C SER A 107 -31.80 6.11 -34.03
N SER A 108 -31.10 7.21 -34.32
CA SER A 108 -31.60 8.60 -34.27
C SER A 108 -30.71 9.53 -35.09
#